data_AF-A0A923WV77-F1
#
_entry.id   AF-A0A923WV77-F1
#
_cell.length_a   1.000
_cell.length_b   1.000
_cell.length_c   1.000
_cell.angle_alpha   90.00
_cell.angle_beta   90.00
_cell.angle_gamma   90.00
#
_symmetry.space_group_name_H-M   'P 1'
#
loop_
_entity.id
_entity.type
_entity.pdbx_description
1 polymer ?
#
loop_
_entity_poly.entity_id
_entity_poly.type
_entity_poly.pdbx_seq_one_letter_code
_entity_poly.pdbx_strand_id
1 'polypeptide(L)'
;MSAITVVKRDGTREPFDANKINLALVEATEGLPDQISKVVQVASELQLTLFDGITSEQLDEAVIHTALQNVKDDPDFDIIATRLLLKNIYKNILGEFANPAELKKLHEQKFAGYLKQGISEGLLDERMSSAVFDLKKLAKALNPTR
;
A
#
# COMPACT_ATOMS: atom_id res chain seq x y z
N MET A 1 -11.23 28.28 -6.24
CA MET A 1 -11.27 27.07 -5.39
C MET A 1 -10.01 27.09 -4.56
N SER A 2 -10.12 27.04 -3.23
CA SER A 2 -8.95 26.99 -2.35
C SER A 2 -8.11 25.76 -2.71
N ALA A 3 -6.80 25.94 -2.86
CA ALA A 3 -5.90 24.83 -3.14
C ALA A 3 -5.94 23.85 -1.95
N ILE A 4 -6.35 22.61 -2.19
CA ILE A 4 -6.37 21.56 -1.17
C ILE A 4 -4.92 21.24 -0.79
N THR A 5 -4.62 21.25 0.51
CA THR A 5 -3.34 20.81 1.04
C THR A 5 -3.47 19.44 1.71
N VAL A 6 -2.41 18.64 1.63
CA VAL A 6 -2.29 17.33 2.27
C VAL A 6 -1.26 17.42 3.39
N VAL A 7 -1.62 16.89 4.58
CA VAL A 7 -0.71 16.77 5.72
C VAL A 7 0.04 15.43 5.63
N LYS A 8 1.37 15.48 5.60
CA LYS A 8 2.24 14.30 5.61
C LYS A 8 2.35 13.70 7.00
N ARG A 9 2.87 12.47 7.06
CA ARG A 9 3.10 11.74 8.32
C ARG A 9 4.11 12.42 9.24
N ASP A 10 5.02 13.22 8.68
CA ASP A 10 5.97 14.06 9.43
C ASP A 10 5.38 15.42 9.84
N GLY A 11 4.09 15.67 9.55
CA GLY A 11 3.38 16.92 9.85
C GLY A 11 3.58 18.02 8.81
N THR A 12 4.39 17.83 7.77
CA THR A 12 4.56 18.82 6.71
C THR A 12 3.30 18.95 5.85
N ARG A 13 3.07 20.12 5.25
CA ARG A 13 1.93 20.38 4.35
C ARG A 13 2.43 20.57 2.92
N GLU A 14 1.85 19.83 1.98
CA GLU A 14 2.09 20.02 0.55
C GLU A 14 0.78 20.24 -0.21
N PRO A 15 0.81 20.89 -1.39
CA PRO A 15 -0.34 20.91 -2.28
C PRO A 15 -0.77 19.49 -2.68
N PHE A 16 -2.08 19.24 -2.75
CA PHE A 16 -2.59 17.99 -3.30
C PHE A 16 -2.10 17.78 -4.74
N ASP A 17 -1.55 16.59 -5.00
CA ASP A 17 -1.06 16.18 -6.30
C ASP A 17 -1.87 14.99 -6.82
N ALA A 18 -2.79 15.26 -7.73
CA ALA A 18 -3.64 14.26 -8.36
C ALA A 18 -2.83 13.20 -9.13
N ASN A 19 -1.62 13.53 -9.62
CA ASN A 19 -0.81 12.59 -10.38
C ASN A 19 -0.35 11.41 -9.51
N LYS A 20 -0.06 11.65 -8.23
CA LYS A 20 0.31 10.58 -7.28
C LYS A 20 -0.80 9.55 -7.13
N ILE A 21 -2.05 10.02 -7.04
CA ILE A 21 -3.23 9.15 -6.96
C ILE A 21 -3.46 8.41 -8.27
N ASN A 22 -3.43 9.13 -9.41
CA ASN A 22 -3.64 8.52 -10.72
C ASN A 22 -2.60 7.43 -11.01
N LEU A 23 -1.34 7.65 -10.65
CA LEU A 23 -0.29 6.64 -10.84
C LEU A 23 -0.55 5.39 -9.98
N ALA A 24 -0.95 5.57 -8.72
CA ALA A 24 -1.32 4.45 -7.85
C ALA A 24 -2.55 3.68 -8.37
N LEU A 25 -3.53 4.37 -8.95
CA LEU A 25 -4.69 3.74 -9.57
C LEU A 25 -4.33 3.00 -10.86
N VAL A 26 -3.43 3.55 -11.68
CA VAL A 26 -2.92 2.86 -12.90
C VAL A 26 -2.21 1.57 -12.52
N GLU A 27 -1.34 1.59 -11.51
CA GLU A 27 -0.69 0.38 -11.00
C GLU A 27 -1.73 -0.62 -10.43
N ALA A 28 -2.69 -0.15 -9.64
CA ALA A 28 -3.72 -1.01 -9.05
C ALA A 28 -4.65 -1.64 -10.10
N THR A 29 -4.82 -1.00 -11.25
CA THR A 29 -5.70 -1.47 -12.34
C THR A 29 -4.96 -2.26 -13.41
N GLU A 30 -3.64 -2.46 -13.28
CA GLU A 30 -2.82 -3.14 -14.28
C GLU A 30 -3.37 -4.55 -14.60
N GLY A 31 -3.57 -4.82 -15.90
CA GLY A 31 -4.08 -6.09 -16.40
C GLY A 31 -5.61 -6.29 -16.30
N LEU A 32 -6.36 -5.31 -15.77
CA LEU A 32 -7.82 -5.34 -15.75
C LEU A 32 -8.41 -4.77 -17.06
N PRO A 33 -9.59 -5.23 -17.50
CA PRO A 33 -10.29 -4.65 -18.64
C PRO A 33 -10.68 -3.19 -18.35
N ASP A 34 -10.79 -2.36 -19.39
CA ASP A 34 -11.23 -0.95 -19.27
C ASP A 34 -10.45 -0.12 -18.23
N GLN A 35 -9.15 -0.41 -18.08
CA GLN A 35 -8.25 0.17 -17.08
C GLN A 35 -8.43 1.69 -16.91
N ILE A 36 -8.39 2.44 -18.02
CA ILE A 36 -8.50 3.90 -18.02
C ILE A 36 -9.84 4.35 -17.43
N SER A 37 -10.94 3.70 -17.81
CA SER A 37 -12.27 4.03 -17.32
C SER A 37 -12.36 3.84 -15.81
N LYS A 38 -11.83 2.73 -15.28
CA LYS A 38 -11.81 2.46 -13.84
C LYS A 38 -10.97 3.49 -13.07
N VAL A 39 -9.80 3.88 -13.60
CA VAL A 39 -8.96 4.95 -13.01
C VAL A 39 -9.74 6.27 -12.95
N VAL A 40 -10.37 6.67 -14.05
CA VAL A 40 -11.14 7.92 -14.12
C VAL A 40 -12.32 7.90 -13.15
N GLN A 41 -13.01 6.76 -13.03
CA GLN A 41 -14.13 6.58 -12.11
C GLN A 41 -13.69 6.82 -10.66
N VAL A 42 -12.70 6.07 -10.15
CA VAL A 42 -12.22 6.24 -8.77
C VAL A 42 -11.67 7.65 -8.54
N ALA A 43 -10.90 8.20 -9.49
CA ALA A 43 -10.32 9.52 -9.34
C ALA A 43 -11.38 10.63 -9.27
N SER A 44 -12.43 10.55 -10.09
CA SER A 44 -13.51 11.54 -10.10
C SER A 44 -14.39 11.48 -8.85
N GLU A 45 -14.69 10.29 -8.35
CA GLU A 45 -15.44 10.09 -7.12
C GLU A 45 -14.62 10.49 -5.88
N LEU A 46 -13.32 10.17 -5.85
CA LEU A 46 -12.42 10.57 -4.78
C LEU A 46 -12.40 12.09 -4.59
N GLN A 47 -12.43 12.87 -5.69
CA GLN A 47 -12.43 14.34 -5.61
C GLN A 47 -13.57 14.90 -4.77
N LEU A 48 -14.72 14.21 -4.70
CA LEU A 48 -15.88 14.62 -3.91
C LEU A 48 -15.65 14.45 -2.39
N THR A 49 -14.65 13.66 -2.00
CA THR A 49 -14.33 13.37 -0.61
C THR A 49 -13.17 14.22 -0.07
N LEU A 50 -12.46 14.94 -0.93
CA LEU A 50 -11.28 15.71 -0.55
C LEU A 50 -11.66 16.99 0.21
N PHE A 51 -10.87 17.31 1.23
CA PHE A 51 -10.98 18.55 2.01
C PHE A 51 -9.57 19.09 2.35
N ASP A 52 -9.47 20.39 2.60
CA ASP A 52 -8.18 21.00 2.97
C ASP A 52 -7.65 20.44 4.29
N GLY A 53 -6.37 20.07 4.30
CA GLY A 53 -5.72 19.51 5.48
C GLY A 53 -5.96 18.01 5.68
N ILE A 54 -6.53 17.30 4.69
CA ILE A 54 -6.61 15.83 4.71
C ILE A 54 -5.21 15.24 4.95
N THR A 55 -5.08 14.25 5.83
CA THR A 55 -3.79 13.58 6.03
C THR A 55 -3.49 12.61 4.89
N SER A 56 -2.22 12.28 4.69
CA SER A 56 -1.84 11.28 3.68
C SER A 56 -2.47 9.92 3.97
N GLU A 57 -2.66 9.58 5.24
CA GLU A 57 -3.31 8.34 5.67
C GLU A 57 -4.80 8.35 5.35
N GLN A 58 -5.50 9.44 5.67
CA GLN A 58 -6.92 9.62 5.31
C GLN A 58 -7.12 9.62 3.79
N LEU A 59 -6.17 10.19 3.04
CA LEU A 59 -6.22 10.17 1.58
C LEU A 59 -6.06 8.75 1.04
N ASP A 60 -5.09 7.98 1.54
CA ASP A 60 -4.91 6.58 1.14
C ASP A 60 -6.17 5.74 1.46
N GLU A 61 -6.75 5.92 2.66
CA GLU A 61 -8.00 5.27 3.07
C GLU A 61 -9.18 5.67 2.17
N ALA A 62 -9.31 6.96 1.85
CA ALA A 62 -10.37 7.46 0.99
C ALA A 62 -10.31 6.80 -0.41
N VAL A 63 -9.13 6.67 -1.01
CA VAL A 63 -9.00 6.02 -2.34
C VAL A 63 -9.43 4.56 -2.28
N ILE A 64 -9.06 3.83 -1.22
CA ILE A 64 -9.46 2.43 -1.03
C ILE A 64 -10.98 2.31 -0.85
N HIS A 65 -11.58 3.18 -0.03
CA HIS A 65 -13.02 3.18 0.20
C HIS A 65 -13.80 3.54 -1.06
N THR A 66 -13.34 4.51 -1.86
CA THR A 66 -13.95 4.84 -3.15
C THR A 66 -13.92 3.65 -4.10
N ALA A 67 -12.80 2.91 -4.18
CA ALA A 67 -12.76 1.67 -4.96
C ALA A 67 -13.78 0.64 -4.42
N LEU A 68 -13.82 0.38 -3.12
CA LEU A 68 -14.75 -0.58 -2.50
C LEU A 68 -16.23 -0.28 -2.76
N GLN A 69 -16.61 1.00 -2.84
CA GLN A 69 -17.99 1.40 -3.11
C GLN A 69 -18.50 0.96 -4.49
N ASN A 70 -17.58 0.76 -5.45
CA ASN A 70 -17.88 0.37 -6.82
C ASN A 70 -17.92 -1.16 -7.03
N VAL A 71 -17.52 -1.96 -6.03
CA VAL A 71 -17.51 -3.44 -6.09
C VAL A 71 -18.90 -4.02 -6.40
N LYS A 72 -19.94 -3.35 -5.93
CA LYS A 72 -21.34 -3.75 -6.16
C LYS A 72 -21.74 -3.72 -7.64
N ASP A 73 -21.12 -2.85 -8.42
CA ASP A 73 -21.43 -2.63 -9.84
C ASP A 73 -20.44 -3.38 -10.73
N ASP A 74 -19.18 -3.48 -10.29
CA ASP A 74 -18.12 -4.20 -10.99
C ASP A 74 -17.11 -4.85 -10.01
N PRO A 75 -16.98 -6.20 -10.00
CA PRO A 75 -16.12 -6.89 -9.05
C PRO A 75 -14.63 -6.59 -9.23
N ASP A 76 -14.18 -6.06 -10.37
CA ASP A 76 -12.78 -5.68 -10.57
C ASP A 76 -12.30 -4.64 -9.55
N PHE A 77 -13.21 -3.82 -9.01
CA PHE A 77 -12.86 -2.84 -7.98
C PHE A 77 -12.43 -3.47 -6.66
N ASP A 78 -12.75 -4.74 -6.39
CA ASP A 78 -12.25 -5.47 -5.23
C ASP A 78 -10.74 -5.74 -5.37
N ILE A 79 -10.31 -6.08 -6.59
CA ILE A 79 -8.90 -6.27 -6.94
C ILE A 79 -8.15 -4.93 -6.81
N ILE A 80 -8.74 -3.83 -7.31
CA ILE A 80 -8.15 -2.49 -7.21
C ILE A 80 -7.99 -2.10 -5.73
N ALA A 81 -9.05 -2.22 -4.93
CA ALA A 81 -9.02 -1.90 -3.50
C ALA A 81 -7.96 -2.74 -2.76
N THR A 82 -7.89 -4.04 -3.05
CA THR A 82 -6.90 -4.96 -2.47
C THR A 82 -5.47 -4.54 -2.81
N ARG A 83 -5.21 -4.17 -4.08
CA ARG A 83 -3.87 -3.73 -4.52
C ARG A 83 -3.47 -2.40 -3.89
N LEU A 84 -4.40 -1.45 -3.77
CA LEU A 84 -4.17 -0.18 -3.09
C LEU A 84 -3.87 -0.39 -1.59
N LEU A 85 -4.65 -1.25 -0.92
CA LEU A 85 -4.42 -1.60 0.48
C LEU A 85 -3.06 -2.27 0.67
N LEU A 86 -2.70 -3.23 -0.18
CA LEU A 86 -1.41 -3.91 -0.11
C LEU A 86 -0.24 -2.94 -0.29
N LYS A 87 -0.35 -1.99 -1.23
CA LYS A 87 0.64 -0.91 -1.41
C LYS A 87 0.79 -0.07 -0.15
N ASN A 88 -0.32 0.30 0.50
CA ASN A 88 -0.31 1.05 1.76
C ASN A 88 0.40 0.26 2.88
N ILE A 89 0.06 -1.02 3.04
CA ILE A 89 0.71 -1.91 4.02
C ILE A 89 2.23 -1.98 3.80
N TYR A 90 2.67 -2.19 2.55
CA TYR A 90 4.10 -2.23 2.25
C TYR A 90 4.78 -0.89 2.54
N LYS A 91 4.17 0.23 2.16
CA LYS A 91 4.71 1.57 2.44
C LYS A 91 4.88 1.81 3.95
N ASN A 92 3.95 1.33 4.77
CA ASN A 92 3.99 1.56 6.22
C ASN A 92 5.00 0.66 6.93
N ILE A 93 5.17 -0.59 6.47
CA ILE A 93 6.03 -1.58 7.14
C ILE A 93 7.45 -1.55 6.57
N LEU A 94 7.58 -1.49 5.25
CA LEU A 94 8.86 -1.62 4.53
C LEU A 94 9.39 -0.28 4.02
N GLY A 95 8.53 0.73 3.88
CA GLY A 95 8.86 2.01 3.27
C GLY A 95 8.57 2.05 1.77
N GLU A 96 9.00 3.12 1.12
CA GLU A 96 8.88 3.28 -0.34
C GLU A 96 9.82 2.30 -1.07
N PHE A 97 9.37 1.81 -2.23
CA PHE A 97 10.15 0.96 -3.13
C PHE A 97 9.76 1.25 -4.57
N ALA A 98 10.70 1.14 -5.50
CA ALA A 98 10.50 1.51 -6.90
C ALA A 98 10.09 0.34 -7.80
N ASN A 99 10.41 -0.90 -7.42
CA ASN A 99 10.16 -2.07 -8.28
C ASN A 99 10.06 -3.38 -7.48
N PRO A 100 9.57 -4.48 -8.09
CA PRO A 100 9.41 -5.77 -7.42
C PRO A 100 10.72 -6.37 -6.87
N ALA A 101 11.86 -6.09 -7.51
CA ALA A 101 13.16 -6.60 -7.03
C ALA A 101 13.59 -5.90 -5.74
N GLU A 102 13.33 -4.60 -5.63
CA GLU A 102 13.53 -3.84 -4.40
C GLU A 102 12.58 -4.31 -3.29
N LEU A 103 11.30 -4.55 -3.60
CA LEU A 103 10.34 -5.11 -2.65
C LEU A 103 10.82 -6.45 -2.09
N LYS A 104 11.32 -7.35 -2.95
CA LYS A 104 11.91 -8.63 -2.52
C LYS A 104 13.11 -8.44 -1.61
N LYS A 105 14.01 -7.53 -1.96
CA LYS A 105 15.18 -7.21 -1.14
C LYS A 105 14.79 -6.66 0.24
N LEU A 106 13.78 -5.79 0.31
CA LEU A 106 13.26 -5.27 1.58
C LEU A 106 12.69 -6.39 2.47
N HIS A 107 11.92 -7.32 1.88
CA HIS A 107 11.45 -8.50 2.61
C HIS A 107 12.62 -9.33 3.16
N GLU A 108 13.61 -9.63 2.31
CA GLU A 108 14.79 -10.40 2.71
C GLU A 108 15.54 -9.74 3.88
N GLN A 109 15.72 -8.42 3.82
CA GLN A 109 16.45 -7.65 4.84
C GLN A 109 15.69 -7.54 6.17
N LYS A 110 14.37 -7.37 6.13
CA LYS A 110 13.55 -7.11 7.30
C LYS A 110 13.09 -8.40 8.01
N PHE A 111 13.07 -9.54 7.30
CA PHE A 111 12.54 -10.81 7.81
C PHE A 111 13.12 -11.24 9.16
N ALA A 112 14.46 -11.30 9.28
CA ALA A 112 15.09 -11.73 10.53
C ALA A 112 14.86 -10.74 11.68
N GLY A 113 14.81 -9.43 11.37
CA GLY A 113 14.50 -8.39 12.34
C GLY A 113 13.08 -8.53 12.89
N TYR A 114 12.10 -8.76 12.01
CA TYR A 114 10.71 -9.01 12.37
C TYR A 114 10.56 -10.23 13.30
N LEU A 115 11.20 -11.35 12.97
CA LEU A 115 11.15 -12.54 13.83
C LEU A 115 11.74 -12.27 15.21
N LYS A 116 12.90 -11.60 15.28
CA LYS A 116 13.52 -11.24 16.56
C LYS A 116 12.60 -10.36 17.40
N GLN A 117 11.99 -9.35 16.79
CA GLN A 117 11.06 -8.43 17.45
C GLN A 117 9.82 -9.19 17.95
N GLY A 118 9.16 -9.95 17.07
CA GLY A 118 7.96 -10.70 17.42
C GLY A 118 8.18 -11.74 18.52
N ILE A 119 9.37 -12.37 18.58
CA ILE A 119 9.74 -13.25 19.69
C ILE A 119 9.90 -12.45 20.98
N SER A 120 10.61 -11.32 20.95
CA SER A 120 10.83 -10.49 22.15
C SER A 120 9.54 -9.88 22.71
N GLU A 121 8.55 -9.65 21.85
CA GLU A 121 7.21 -9.15 22.22
C GLU A 121 6.25 -10.28 22.62
N GLY A 122 6.67 -11.56 22.53
CA GLY A 122 5.82 -12.72 22.84
C GLY A 122 4.73 -13.01 21.81
N LEU A 123 4.79 -12.38 20.63
CA LEU A 123 3.87 -12.62 19.51
C LEU A 123 4.22 -13.88 18.70
N LEU A 124 5.49 -14.30 18.75
CA LEU A 124 6.01 -15.46 18.04
C LEU A 124 6.73 -16.43 19.00
N ASP A 125 6.69 -17.72 18.68
CA ASP A 125 7.36 -18.77 19.45
C ASP A 125 8.90 -18.64 19.35
N GLU A 126 9.61 -18.81 20.46
CA GLU A 126 11.07 -18.71 20.53
C GLU A 126 11.80 -19.66 19.56
N ARG A 127 11.16 -20.78 19.19
CA ARG A 127 11.70 -21.73 18.21
C ARG A 127 11.76 -21.14 16.80
N MET A 128 11.07 -20.04 16.50
CA MET A 128 11.17 -19.35 15.21
C MET A 128 12.46 -18.54 15.07
N SER A 129 13.33 -18.55 16.09
CA SER A 129 14.63 -17.90 16.06
C SER A 129 15.64 -18.59 15.13
N SER A 130 16.77 -17.91 14.92
CA SER A 130 17.92 -18.45 14.18
C SER A 130 18.61 -19.65 14.87
N ALA A 131 18.20 -20.03 16.07
CA ALA A 131 18.71 -21.21 16.75
C ALA A 131 18.20 -22.52 16.13
N VAL A 132 17.01 -22.49 15.51
CA VAL A 132 16.36 -23.66 14.90
C VAL A 132 16.32 -23.55 13.38
N PHE A 133 16.12 -22.36 12.83
CA PHE A 133 15.92 -22.15 11.40
C PHE A 133 17.05 -21.36 10.73
N ASP A 134 17.35 -21.71 9.48
CA ASP A 134 18.18 -20.90 8.59
C ASP A 134 17.35 -19.72 8.04
N LEU A 135 17.36 -18.61 8.79
CA LEU A 135 16.61 -17.41 8.43
C LEU A 135 17.07 -16.79 7.11
N LYS A 136 18.33 -16.97 6.70
CA LYS A 136 18.83 -16.43 5.43
C LYS A 136 18.25 -17.21 4.26
N LYS A 137 18.19 -18.54 4.38
CA LYS A 137 17.57 -19.39 3.36
C LYS A 137 16.06 -19.12 3.26
N LEU A 138 15.37 -18.98 4.39
CA LEU A 138 13.94 -18.67 4.43
C LEU A 138 13.64 -17.29 3.83
N ALA A 139 14.40 -16.27 4.21
CA ALA A 139 14.25 -14.92 3.69
C ALA A 139 14.36 -14.89 2.15
N LYS A 140 15.38 -15.54 1.58
CA LYS A 140 15.59 -15.62 0.12
C LYS A 140 14.48 -16.37 -0.63
N ALA A 141 13.75 -17.24 0.06
CA ALA A 141 12.65 -18.00 -0.51
C ALA A 141 11.35 -17.20 -0.58
N LEU A 142 11.27 -16.03 0.08
CA LEU A 142 10.10 -15.17 0.02
C LEU A 142 9.87 -14.67 -1.41
N ASN A 143 8.60 -14.72 -1.83
CA ASN A 143 8.16 -14.16 -3.09
C ASN A 143 7.00 -13.18 -2.84
N PRO A 144 7.25 -11.86 -2.80
CA PRO A 144 6.24 -10.85 -2.51
C PRO A 144 5.19 -10.65 -3.61
N THR A 145 5.33 -11.29 -4.78
CA THR A 145 4.40 -11.17 -5.90
C THR A 145 3.31 -12.25 -5.90
N ARG A 146 3.18 -13.03 -4.81
CA ARG A 146 2.24 -14.15 -4.69
C ARG A 146 0.99 -13.77 -3.92
#